data_AF-B6HA87-F1
#
_entry.id   AF-B6HA87-F1
#
_cell.length_a   1.000
_cell.length_b   1.000
_cell.length_c   1.000
_cell.angle_alpha   90.00
_cell.angle_beta   90.00
_cell.angle_gamma   90.00
#
_symmetry.space_group_name_H-M   'P 1'
#
loop_
_entity.id
_entity.type
_entity.pdbx_description
1 polymer ?
#
loop_
_entity_poly.entity_id
_entity_poly.type
_entity_poly.pdbx_seq_one_letter_code
_entity_poly.pdbx_strand_id
1 'polypeptide(L)'
;MERQFPTKVTSEQIKGALGALLQSLLYNEGASFKYPRQTQDQESKQLKDEEQESDAEEMGRYDKAMVTEKKELENKSHTKTWQNEKAAAAKLISTGHPVDSKTAWSSSWLQGS
;
A
#
# COMPACT_ATOMS: atom_id res chain seq x y z
N MET A 1 -52.77 -42.63 52.87
CA MET A 1 -51.73 -41.77 52.28
C MET A 1 -52.32 -41.14 51.03
N GLU A 2 -52.90 -39.94 51.17
CA GLU A 2 -53.43 -39.18 50.03
C GLU A 2 -52.26 -38.51 49.29
N ARG A 3 -52.16 -38.74 47.98
CA ARG A 3 -51.19 -38.06 47.13
C ARG A 3 -51.73 -36.66 46.82
N GLN A 4 -51.09 -35.63 47.36
CA GLN A 4 -51.32 -34.25 46.91
C GLN A 4 -50.76 -34.10 45.49
N PHE A 5 -51.65 -33.88 44.52
CA PHE A 5 -51.24 -33.47 43.18
C PHE A 5 -51.08 -31.94 43.14
N PRO A 6 -50.04 -31.41 42.47
CA PRO A 6 -49.73 -29.99 42.51
C PRO A 6 -50.80 -29.14 41.79
N THR A 7 -51.00 -27.96 42.37
CA THR A 7 -51.91 -26.89 41.99
C THR A 7 -51.89 -26.51 40.51
N LYS A 8 -53.07 -26.17 39.98
CA LYS A 8 -53.30 -25.66 38.63
C LYS A 8 -52.38 -24.46 38.36
N VAL A 9 -51.53 -24.57 37.33
CA VAL A 9 -50.73 -23.44 36.83
C VAL A 9 -51.71 -22.37 36.34
N THR A 10 -51.56 -21.15 36.84
CA THR A 10 -52.45 -20.05 36.49
C THR A 10 -52.05 -19.45 35.13
N SER A 11 -53.03 -18.94 34.37
CA SER A 11 -52.78 -18.34 33.05
C SER A 11 -51.76 -17.19 33.10
N GLU A 12 -51.69 -16.47 34.21
CA GLU A 12 -50.72 -15.40 34.44
C GLU A 12 -49.28 -15.92 34.61
N GLN A 13 -49.10 -17.07 35.27
CA GLN A 13 -47.78 -17.73 35.33
C GLN A 13 -47.33 -18.21 33.95
N ILE A 14 -48.26 -18.68 33.12
CA ILE A 14 -47.98 -19.10 31.73
C ILE A 14 -47.58 -17.89 30.89
N LYS A 15 -48.32 -16.78 30.96
CA LYS A 15 -48.00 -15.54 30.23
C LYS A 15 -46.65 -14.97 30.64
N GLY A 16 -46.35 -14.95 31.94
CA GLY A 16 -45.05 -14.49 32.44
C GLY A 16 -43.89 -15.35 31.94
N ALA A 17 -44.05 -16.67 31.96
CA ALA A 17 -43.05 -17.61 31.43
C ALA A 17 -42.87 -17.45 29.91
N LEU A 18 -43.96 -17.26 29.16
CA LEU A 18 -43.91 -17.03 27.71
C LEU A 18 -43.23 -15.71 27.36
N GLY A 19 -43.53 -14.64 28.10
CA GLY A 19 -42.91 -13.33 27.93
C GLY A 19 -41.40 -13.37 28.17
N ALA A 20 -40.96 -14.03 29.24
CA ALA A 20 -39.54 -14.23 29.53
C ALA A 20 -38.82 -15.04 28.44
N LEU A 21 -39.47 -16.08 27.91
CA LEU A 21 -38.94 -16.89 26.81
C LEU A 21 -38.79 -16.08 25.51
N LEU A 22 -39.81 -15.30 25.14
CA LEU A 22 -39.76 -14.43 23.96
C LEU A 22 -38.67 -13.38 24.08
N GLN A 23 -38.50 -12.79 25.27
CA GLN A 23 -37.49 -11.76 25.49
C GLN A 23 -36.07 -12.33 25.47
N SER A 24 -35.89 -13.55 25.98
CA SER A 24 -34.64 -14.32 25.87
C SER A 24 -34.29 -14.64 24.41
N LEU A 25 -35.26 -15.11 23.62
CA LEU A 25 -35.09 -15.39 22.20
C LEU A 25 -34.67 -14.14 21.41
N LEU A 26 -35.36 -13.02 21.62
CA LEU A 26 -35.03 -11.75 20.97
C LEU A 26 -33.64 -11.23 21.34
N TYR A 27 -33.24 -11.40 22.60
CA TYR A 27 -31.90 -10.98 23.06
C TYR A 27 -30.80 -11.86 22.45
N ASN A 28 -31.03 -13.17 22.37
CA ASN A 28 -30.08 -14.10 21.74
C ASN A 28 -29.96 -13.87 20.23
N GLU A 29 -31.06 -13.65 19.51
CA GLU A 29 -31.00 -13.28 18.09
C GLU A 29 -30.31 -11.94 17.87
N GLY A 30 -30.64 -10.92 18.67
CA GLY A 30 -30.01 -9.61 18.58
C GLY A 30 -28.52 -9.62 18.91
N ALA A 31 -28.08 -10.47 19.83
CA ALA A 31 -26.66 -10.68 20.12
C ALA A 31 -25.97 -11.43 18.96
N SER A 32 -26.58 -12.51 18.48
CA SER A 32 -26.09 -13.32 17.35
C SER A 32 -25.89 -12.51 16.08
N PHE A 33 -26.69 -11.46 15.84
CA PHE A 33 -26.53 -10.59 14.67
C PHE A 33 -25.45 -9.51 14.83
N LYS A 34 -25.12 -9.10 16.07
CA LYS A 34 -24.14 -8.04 16.35
C LYS A 34 -22.70 -8.52 16.20
N TYR A 35 -22.40 -9.73 16.66
CA TYR A 35 -21.05 -10.31 16.55
C TYR A 35 -20.54 -10.44 15.10
N PRO A 36 -21.25 -11.11 14.17
CA PRO A 36 -20.77 -11.26 12.80
C PRO A 36 -20.70 -9.91 12.06
N ARG A 37 -21.55 -8.94 12.41
CA ARG A 37 -21.47 -7.59 11.85
C ARG A 37 -20.22 -6.84 12.31
N GLN A 38 -19.85 -6.96 13.59
CA GLN A 38 -18.61 -6.39 14.11
C GLN A 38 -17.37 -7.03 13.49
N THR A 39 -17.39 -8.34 13.28
CA THR A 39 -16.31 -9.06 12.58
C THR A 39 -16.19 -8.59 11.14
N GLN A 40 -17.30 -8.48 10.41
CA GLN A 40 -17.31 -8.01 9.03
C GLN A 40 -16.84 -6.55 8.89
N ASP A 41 -17.23 -5.68 9.83
CA ASP A 41 -16.77 -4.29 9.87
C ASP A 41 -15.25 -4.21 10.14
N GLN A 42 -14.71 -5.09 10.99
CA GLN A 42 -13.26 -5.20 11.25
C GLN A 42 -12.49 -5.72 10.02
N GLU A 43 -12.96 -6.79 9.39
CA GLU A 43 -12.35 -7.33 8.17
C GLU A 43 -12.36 -6.30 7.04
N SER A 44 -13.49 -5.58 6.88
CA SER A 44 -13.60 -4.51 5.87
C SER A 44 -12.64 -3.35 6.13
N LYS A 45 -12.30 -3.08 7.39
CA LYS A 45 -11.32 -2.06 7.74
C LYS A 45 -9.89 -2.53 7.44
N GLN A 46 -9.56 -3.77 7.82
CA GLN A 46 -8.25 -4.36 7.54
C GLN A 46 -7.96 -4.41 6.04
N LEU A 47 -8.94 -4.83 5.22
CA LEU A 47 -8.78 -4.86 3.76
C LEU A 47 -8.50 -3.49 3.16
N LYS A 48 -9.12 -2.43 3.68
CA LYS A 48 -8.85 -1.05 3.22
C LYS A 48 -7.47 -0.56 3.62
N ASP A 49 -7.03 -0.90 4.83
CA ASP A 49 -5.70 -0.54 5.31
C ASP A 49 -4.62 -1.27 4.48
N GLU A 50 -4.83 -2.56 4.15
CA GLU A 50 -3.95 -3.36 3.27
C GLU A 50 -3.93 -2.84 1.82
N GLU A 51 -5.09 -2.47 1.26
CA GLU A 51 -5.17 -1.88 -0.09
C GLU A 51 -4.37 -0.58 -0.17
N GLN A 52 -4.53 0.30 0.83
CA GLN A 52 -3.78 1.56 0.90
C GLN A 52 -2.27 1.34 1.06
N GLU A 53 -1.87 0.36 1.87
CA GLU A 53 -0.45 0.02 2.04
C GLU A 53 0.15 -0.56 0.76
N SER A 54 -0.59 -1.43 0.07
CA SER A 54 -0.20 -2.00 -1.22
C SER A 54 -0.02 -0.92 -2.29
N ASP A 55 -0.97 0.00 -2.42
CA ASP A 55 -0.89 1.11 -3.37
C ASP A 55 0.33 2.01 -3.09
N ALA A 56 0.61 2.30 -1.82
CA ALA A 56 1.77 3.08 -1.42
C ALA A 56 3.09 2.36 -1.74
N GLU A 57 3.15 1.04 -1.51
CA GLU A 57 4.32 0.23 -1.83
C GLU A 57 4.57 0.15 -3.35
N GLU A 58 3.51 -0.06 -4.13
CA GLU A 58 3.58 -0.12 -5.59
C GLU A 58 4.07 1.23 -6.17
N MET A 59 3.51 2.35 -5.71
CA MET A 59 3.97 3.68 -6.11
C MET A 59 5.44 3.91 -5.73
N GLY A 60 5.86 3.48 -4.55
CA GLY A 60 7.26 3.57 -4.13
C GLY A 60 8.22 2.73 -5.00
N ARG A 61 7.77 1.56 -5.47
CA ARG A 61 8.53 0.72 -6.41
C ARG A 61 8.66 1.39 -7.77
N TYR A 62 7.58 1.98 -8.29
CA TYR A 62 7.62 2.71 -9.56
C TYR A 62 8.52 3.94 -9.53
N ASP A 63 8.46 4.73 -8.45
CA ASP A 63 9.35 5.89 -8.28
C ASP A 63 10.82 5.47 -8.29
N LYS A 64 11.16 4.39 -7.57
CA LYS A 64 12.53 3.87 -7.56
C LYS A 64 12.99 3.37 -8.93
N ALA A 65 12.11 2.71 -9.68
CA ALA A 65 12.41 2.26 -11.03
C ALA A 65 12.66 3.45 -11.97
N MET A 66 11.81 4.47 -11.94
CA MET A 66 11.97 5.68 -12.76
C MET A 66 13.25 6.45 -12.44
N VAL A 67 13.61 6.60 -11.16
CA VAL A 67 14.86 7.26 -10.76
C VAL A 67 16.07 6.49 -11.30
N THR A 68 16.03 5.16 -11.24
CA THR A 68 17.11 4.31 -11.71
C THR A 68 17.24 4.39 -13.24
N GLU A 69 16.14 4.27 -13.96
CA GLU A 69 16.14 4.34 -15.43
C GLU A 69 16.59 5.71 -15.93
N LYS A 70 16.12 6.80 -15.30
CA LYS A 70 16.58 8.16 -15.62
C LYS A 70 18.10 8.29 -15.46
N LYS A 71 18.66 7.78 -14.36
CA LYS A 71 20.11 7.81 -14.12
C LYS A 71 20.88 7.00 -15.17
N GLU A 72 20.36 5.85 -15.59
CA GLU A 72 20.98 5.09 -16.67
C GLU A 72 20.97 5.82 -18.00
N LEU A 73 19.84 6.47 -18.35
CA LEU A 73 19.70 7.24 -19.57
C LEU A 73 20.63 8.46 -19.58
N GLU A 74 20.73 9.17 -18.46
CA GLU A 74 21.68 10.28 -18.28
C GLU A 74 23.13 9.79 -18.46
N ASN A 75 23.51 8.68 -17.83
CA ASN A 75 24.86 8.13 -17.95
C ASN A 75 25.18 7.67 -19.39
N LYS A 76 24.22 7.03 -20.07
CA LYS A 76 24.34 6.63 -21.48
C LYS A 76 24.51 7.86 -22.39
N SER A 77 23.74 8.92 -22.14
CA SER A 77 23.84 10.19 -22.85
C SER A 77 25.23 10.82 -22.67
N HIS A 78 25.70 10.95 -21.44
CA HIS A 78 27.01 11.52 -21.12
C HIS A 78 28.17 10.72 -21.72
N THR A 79 28.08 9.40 -21.69
CA THR A 79 29.11 8.55 -22.31
C THR A 79 29.19 8.79 -23.82
N LYS A 80 28.03 8.94 -24.48
CA LYS A 80 27.95 9.22 -25.91
C LYS A 80 28.48 10.60 -26.26
N THR A 81 28.17 11.63 -25.48
CA THR A 81 28.71 12.98 -25.72
C THR A 81 30.22 13.01 -25.56
N TRP A 82 30.76 12.38 -24.51
CA TRP A 82 32.20 12.29 -24.29
C TRP A 82 32.93 11.58 -25.43
N GLN A 83 32.39 10.45 -25.91
CA GLN A 83 32.96 9.74 -27.06
C GLN A 83 32.95 10.60 -28.34
N ASN A 84 31.87 11.34 -28.57
CA ASN A 84 31.75 12.23 -29.73
C ASN A 84 32.74 13.40 -29.64
N GLU A 85 32.88 14.04 -28.48
CA GLU A 85 33.86 15.11 -28.24
C GLU A 85 35.29 14.61 -28.46
N LYS A 86 35.61 13.43 -27.93
CA LYS A 86 36.92 12.80 -28.12
C LYS A 86 37.19 12.51 -29.60
N ALA A 87 36.21 11.98 -30.32
CA ALA A 87 36.34 11.71 -31.75
C ALA A 87 36.47 13.00 -32.58
N ALA A 88 35.75 14.07 -32.21
CA ALA A 88 35.86 15.38 -32.86
C ALA A 88 37.24 16.01 -32.61
N ALA A 89 37.73 15.98 -31.38
CA ALA A 89 39.07 16.46 -31.03
C ALA A 89 40.17 15.70 -31.80
N ALA A 90 40.06 14.37 -31.89
CA ALA A 90 41.00 13.55 -32.66
C ALA A 90 41.02 13.92 -34.17
N LYS A 91 39.85 14.21 -34.76
CA LYS A 91 39.76 14.66 -36.16
C LYS A 91 40.45 16.01 -36.37
N LEU A 92 40.22 16.98 -35.48
CA LEU A 92 40.84 18.31 -35.56
C LEU A 92 42.37 18.27 -35.46
N ILE A 93 42.91 17.40 -34.61
CA ILE A 93 44.35 17.14 -34.53
C ILE A 93 44.87 16.55 -35.85
N SER A 94 44.14 15.59 -36.43
CA SER A 94 44.56 14.94 -37.69
C SER A 94 44.54 15.87 -38.90
N THR A 95 43.69 16.91 -38.91
CA THR A 95 43.60 17.88 -40.00
C THR A 95 44.57 19.06 -39.84
N GLY A 96 45.49 19.01 -38.87
CA GLY A 96 46.58 19.97 -38.71
C GLY A 96 46.20 21.27 -38.00
N HIS A 97 45.04 21.32 -37.34
CA HIS A 97 44.71 22.44 -36.46
C HIS A 97 45.32 22.20 -35.06
N PRO A 98 46.24 23.05 -34.58
CA PRO A 98 46.80 22.91 -33.24
C PRO A 98 45.71 23.16 -32.20
N VAL A 99 45.45 22.17 -31.36
CA VAL A 99 44.54 22.31 -30.21
C VAL A 99 45.41 22.82 -29.06
N ASP A 100 45.33 24.12 -28.76
CA ASP A 100 46.05 24.71 -27.63
C ASP A 100 45.69 23.97 -26.33
N SER A 101 46.70 23.63 -25.54
CA SER A 101 46.55 22.90 -24.27
C SER A 101 45.69 23.61 -23.22
N LYS A 102 45.40 24.91 -23.43
CA LYS A 102 44.44 25.69 -22.62
C LYS A 102 42.98 25.48 -23.01
N THR A 103 42.69 25.03 -24.24
CA THR A 103 41.33 24.82 -24.75
C THR A 103 40.90 23.36 -24.63
N ALA A 104 41.84 22.44 -24.39
CA ALA A 104 41.57 21.01 -24.43
C ALA A 104 40.72 20.50 -23.25
N TRP A 105 40.79 21.10 -22.05
CA TRP A 105 40.10 20.59 -20.85
C TRP A 105 39.35 21.67 -20.06
N SER A 106 38.43 22.41 -20.70
CA SER A 106 37.43 23.20 -19.96
C SER A 106 36.19 22.38 -19.59
N SER A 107 36.36 21.08 -19.33
CA SER A 107 35.30 20.21 -18.81
C SER A 107 35.42 20.21 -17.28
N SER A 108 35.02 21.33 -16.68
CA SER A 108 34.85 21.47 -15.22
C SER A 108 33.76 20.51 -14.74
N TRP A 109 34.15 19.29 -14.31
CA TRP A 109 33.20 18.28 -13.83
C TRP A 109 33.62 17.61 -12.51
N LEU A 110 34.20 18.36 -11.57
CA LEU A 110 34.42 17.86 -10.21
C LEU A 110 34.02 18.84 -9.09
N GLN A 111 33.05 19.73 -9.34
CA GLN A 111 32.41 20.48 -8.26
C GLN A 111 30.90 20.55 -8.48
N GLY A 112 30.15 19.83 -7.66
CA GLY A 112 28.71 20.05 -7.47
C GLY A 112 27.87 18.79 -7.30
N SER A 113 27.75 18.37 -6.04
CA SER A 113 26.61 17.63 -5.42
C SER A 113 26.44 16.14 -5.68
#